data_AF-A0A920DMY3-F1
#
_entry.id   AF-A0A920DMY3-F1
#
_cell.length_a   1.000
_cell.length_b   1.000
_cell.length_c   1.000
_cell.angle_alpha   90.00
_cell.angle_beta   90.00
_cell.angle_gamma   90.00
#
_symmetry.space_group_name_H-M   'P 1'
#
loop_
_entity.id
_entity.type
_entity.pdbx_description
1 polymer ?
#
loop_
_entity_poly.entity_id
_entity_poly.type
_entity_poly.pdbx_seq_one_letter_code
_entity_poly.pdbx_strand_id
1 'polypeptide(L)'
;MLDSFLGVVNQVWNDGLYGIGITELIVSIVILFTGIIIRGVFIARVFKWLEKLSDQTESEADDAVLETLEKPLGYLPITIALYVITLYLPLSGTPELVAQNIVKAAIAFTIFSTLSNSVQPIFGMFSATSLLTASMTMWLERAARVLIWVIGIGVILDIFGIQIGPLSCRIRFIFSGSSSWSTGPI
;
A
#
# COMPACT_ATOMS: atom_id res chain seq x y z
N MET A 1 -33.83 -35.00 -14.78
CA MET A 1 -34.21 -33.64 -14.33
C MET A 1 -33.34 -33.18 -13.16
N LEU A 2 -33.13 -34.00 -12.13
CA LEU A 2 -32.17 -33.71 -11.06
C LEU A 2 -30.72 -33.68 -11.56
N ASP A 3 -30.30 -34.64 -12.40
CA ASP A 3 -28.91 -34.67 -12.91
C ASP A 3 -28.59 -33.48 -13.85
N SER A 4 -29.57 -33.02 -14.62
CA SER A 4 -29.42 -31.82 -15.45
C SER A 4 -29.35 -30.55 -14.62
N PHE A 5 -30.11 -30.48 -13.52
CA PHE A 5 -30.04 -29.36 -12.58
C PHE A 5 -28.71 -29.35 -11.82
N LEU A 6 -28.26 -30.52 -11.34
CA LEU A 6 -26.96 -30.66 -10.68
C LEU A 6 -25.79 -30.37 -11.62
N GLY A 7 -25.91 -30.71 -12.91
CA GLY A 7 -24.94 -30.34 -13.94
C GLY A 7 -24.81 -28.82 -14.11
N VAL A 8 -25.94 -28.11 -14.16
CA VAL A 8 -25.96 -26.65 -14.24
C VAL A 8 -25.40 -26.01 -12.96
N VAL A 9 -25.74 -26.54 -11.78
CA VAL A 9 -25.18 -26.07 -10.49
C VAL A 9 -23.66 -26.29 -10.45
N ASN A 10 -23.19 -27.45 -10.88
CA ASN A 10 -21.75 -27.75 -10.88
C ASN A 10 -20.97 -26.92 -11.91
N GLN A 11 -21.60 -26.60 -13.04
CA GLN A 11 -21.04 -25.69 -14.02
C GLN A 11 -20.93 -24.26 -13.46
N VAL A 12 -21.97 -23.76 -12.80
CA VAL A 12 -21.91 -22.45 -12.11
C VAL A 12 -20.90 -22.46 -10.96
N TRP A 13 -20.71 -23.59 -10.28
CA TRP A 13 -19.74 -23.72 -9.20
C TRP A 13 -18.29 -23.66 -9.69
N ASN A 14 -17.98 -24.30 -10.83
CA ASN A 14 -16.63 -24.39 -11.39
C ASN A 14 -16.28 -23.24 -12.36
N ASP A 15 -17.21 -22.82 -13.24
CA ASP A 15 -16.97 -21.74 -14.21
C ASP A 15 -17.31 -20.35 -13.64
N GLY A 16 -18.06 -20.30 -12.54
CA GLY A 16 -18.40 -19.10 -11.76
C GLY A 16 -18.65 -17.82 -12.56
N LEU A 17 -18.22 -16.68 -12.02
CA LEU A 17 -18.26 -15.38 -12.70
C LEU A 17 -16.89 -15.10 -13.30
N TYR A 18 -16.83 -14.81 -14.61
CA TYR A 18 -15.58 -14.54 -15.35
C TYR A 18 -14.56 -15.71 -15.39
N GLY A 19 -15.00 -16.95 -15.24
CA GLY A 19 -14.10 -18.13 -15.25
C GLY A 19 -13.39 -18.38 -13.90
N ILE A 20 -13.84 -17.70 -12.83
CA ILE A 20 -13.34 -17.87 -11.47
C ILE A 20 -14.37 -18.68 -10.69
N GLY A 21 -13.97 -19.83 -10.17
CA GLY A 21 -14.85 -20.68 -9.36
C GLY A 21 -15.33 -19.99 -8.08
N ILE A 22 -16.48 -20.44 -7.58
CA ILE A 22 -17.09 -19.90 -6.35
C ILE A 22 -16.17 -20.16 -5.14
N THR A 23 -15.42 -21.26 -5.16
CA THR A 23 -14.46 -21.63 -4.12
C THR A 23 -13.36 -20.57 -3.96
N GLU A 24 -12.81 -20.07 -5.07
CA GLU A 24 -11.73 -19.08 -5.10
C GLU A 24 -12.21 -17.73 -4.54
N LEU A 25 -13.44 -17.35 -4.85
CA LEU A 25 -14.07 -16.15 -4.27
C LEU A 25 -14.27 -16.29 -2.77
N ILE A 26 -14.77 -17.45 -2.30
CA ILE A 26 -14.94 -17.72 -0.86
C ILE A 26 -13.60 -17.66 -0.14
N VAL A 27 -12.56 -18.30 -0.67
CA VAL A 27 -11.22 -18.30 -0.06
C VAL A 27 -10.65 -16.88 -0.01
N SER A 28 -10.83 -16.08 -1.06
CA SER A 28 -10.37 -14.67 -1.08
C SER A 28 -11.04 -13.82 0.01
N ILE A 29 -12.34 -14.04 0.25
CA ILE A 29 -13.07 -13.38 1.34
C ILE A 29 -12.52 -13.84 2.70
N VAL A 30 -12.26 -15.13 2.88
CA VAL A 30 -11.65 -15.67 4.11
C VAL A 30 -10.25 -15.07 4.35
N ILE A 31 -9.44 -14.90 3.31
CA ILE A 31 -8.12 -14.24 3.40
C ILE A 31 -8.27 -12.78 3.82
N LEU A 32 -9.25 -12.04 3.26
CA LEU A 32 -9.52 -10.66 3.72
C LEU A 32 -9.86 -10.60 5.21
N PHE A 33 -10.80 -11.44 5.67
CA PHE A 33 -11.17 -11.48 7.08
C PHE A 33 -9.98 -11.84 7.97
N THR A 34 -9.19 -12.82 7.55
CA THR A 34 -7.96 -13.22 8.26
C THR A 34 -6.97 -12.05 8.34
N GLY A 35 -6.77 -11.32 7.24
CA GLY A 35 -5.92 -10.12 7.22
C GLY A 35 -6.39 -9.02 8.17
N ILE A 36 -7.70 -8.79 8.25
CA ILE A 36 -8.29 -7.81 9.17
C ILE A 36 -8.12 -8.24 10.63
N ILE A 37 -8.26 -9.52 10.94
CA ILE A 37 -8.02 -10.04 12.30
C ILE A 37 -6.54 -9.91 12.66
N ILE A 38 -5.65 -10.30 11.75
CA ILE A 38 -4.19 -10.20 11.93
C ILE A 38 -3.80 -8.75 12.16
N ARG A 39 -4.44 -7.75 11.53
CA ARG A 39 -4.14 -6.33 11.77
C ARG A 39 -4.11 -5.98 13.25
N GLY A 40 -5.15 -6.33 14.00
CA GLY A 40 -5.23 -5.99 15.43
C GLY A 40 -4.11 -6.66 16.24
N VAL A 41 -3.84 -7.93 15.95
CA VAL A 41 -2.78 -8.71 16.63
C VAL A 41 -1.38 -8.20 16.26
N PHE A 42 -1.17 -7.83 14.99
CA PHE A 42 0.10 -7.35 14.46
C PHE A 42 0.49 -6.03 15.10
N ILE A 43 -0.44 -5.06 15.16
CA ILE A 43 -0.21 -3.77 15.83
C ILE A 43 0.16 -4.00 17.29
N ALA A 44 -0.64 -4.77 18.03
CA ALA A 44 -0.39 -5.05 19.44
C ALA A 44 0.95 -5.78 19.66
N ARG A 45 1.36 -6.67 18.76
CA ARG A 45 2.63 -7.39 18.86
C ARG A 45 3.82 -6.49 18.56
N VAL A 46 3.75 -5.72 17.48
CA VAL A 46 4.83 -4.84 17.03
C VAL A 46 5.02 -3.69 18.01
N PHE A 47 3.93 -3.09 18.50
CA PHE A 47 3.98 -2.04 19.51
C PHE A 47 4.63 -2.52 20.81
N LYS A 48 4.20 -3.67 21.35
CA LYS A 48 4.84 -4.26 22.54
C LYS A 48 6.33 -4.56 22.36
N TRP A 49 6.74 -4.93 21.14
CA TRP A 49 8.15 -5.17 20.84
C TRP A 49 8.94 -3.86 20.77
N LEU A 50 8.35 -2.82 20.18
CA LEU A 50 8.92 -1.48 20.10
C LEU A 50 9.00 -0.78 21.47
N GLU A 51 7.95 -0.88 22.29
CA GLU A 51 7.92 -0.37 23.67
C GLU A 51 9.04 -0.98 24.51
N LYS A 52 9.25 -2.30 24.42
CA LYS A 52 10.36 -2.99 25.09
C LYS A 52 11.75 -2.53 24.63
N LEU A 53 11.88 -2.03 23.40
CA LEU A 53 13.13 -1.46 22.89
C LEU A 53 13.29 0.01 23.31
N SER A 54 12.18 0.75 23.38
CA SER A 54 12.11 2.15 23.85
C SER A 54 12.39 2.27 25.34
N ASP A 55 11.90 1.33 26.16
CA ASP A 55 12.15 1.27 27.62
C ASP A 55 13.65 1.23 27.99
N GLN A 56 14.53 0.94 27.03
CA GLN A 56 15.99 1.03 27.24
C GLN A 56 16.54 2.46 27.09
N THR A 57 15.70 3.42 26.69
CA THR A 57 16.05 4.82 26.38
C THR A 57 15.01 5.77 27.02
N GLU A 58 15.36 6.51 28.07
CA GLU A 58 14.46 7.50 28.71
C GLU A 58 14.29 8.76 27.83
N SER A 59 13.49 8.71 26.77
CA SER A 59 13.28 9.86 25.88
C SER A 59 11.81 10.01 25.45
N GLU A 60 11.15 11.11 25.84
CA GLU A 60 9.78 11.46 25.41
C GLU A 60 9.63 11.52 23.88
N ALA A 61 10.73 11.70 23.15
CA ALA A 61 10.73 11.74 21.71
C ALA A 61 10.49 10.35 21.08
N ASP A 62 10.93 9.27 21.72
CA ASP A 62 10.79 7.91 21.19
C ASP A 62 9.35 7.42 21.33
N ASP A 63 8.67 7.76 22.42
CA ASP A 63 7.25 7.44 22.62
C ASP A 63 6.35 8.15 21.60
N ALA A 64 6.64 9.43 21.31
CA ALA A 64 5.96 10.18 20.26
C ALA A 64 6.21 9.59 18.86
N VAL A 65 7.40 9.04 18.59
CA VAL A 65 7.67 8.30 17.34
C VAL A 65 6.80 7.05 17.28
N LEU A 66 6.79 6.24 18.34
CA LEU A 66 6.06 4.98 18.37
C LEU A 66 4.54 5.15 18.18
N GLU A 67 3.94 6.14 18.84
CA GLU A 67 2.51 6.42 18.70
C GLU A 67 2.16 6.82 17.25
N THR A 68 3.00 7.61 16.59
CA THR A 68 2.77 8.00 15.20
C THR A 68 2.97 6.84 14.21
N LEU A 69 3.79 5.84 14.55
CA LEU A 69 4.03 4.64 13.73
C LEU A 69 2.93 3.58 13.87
N GLU A 70 2.10 3.62 14.91
CA GLU A 70 1.00 2.66 15.11
C GLU A 70 0.04 2.63 13.90
N LYS A 71 -0.33 3.82 13.41
CA LYS A 71 -1.24 4.00 12.27
C LYS A 71 -0.70 3.39 10.97
N PRO A 72 0.52 3.74 10.50
CA PRO A 72 1.06 3.19 9.26
C PRO A 72 1.34 1.68 9.34
N LEU A 73 1.84 1.19 10.47
CA LEU A 73 2.08 -0.25 10.67
C LEU A 73 0.81 -1.08 10.59
N GLY A 74 -0.33 -0.50 10.99
CA GLY A 74 -1.64 -1.12 10.85
C GLY A 74 -2.11 -1.36 9.41
N TYR A 75 -1.57 -0.64 8.42
CA TYR A 75 -1.92 -0.86 7.01
C TYR A 75 -1.15 -2.01 6.36
N LEU A 76 0.03 -2.38 6.90
CA LEU A 76 0.87 -3.43 6.33
C LEU A 76 0.16 -4.80 6.24
N PRO A 77 -0.49 -5.33 7.29
CA PRO A 77 -1.17 -6.62 7.22
C PRO A 77 -2.31 -6.65 6.20
N ILE A 78 -3.03 -5.53 6.05
CA ILE A 78 -4.09 -5.39 5.06
C ILE A 78 -3.51 -5.44 3.65
N THR A 79 -2.45 -4.69 3.40
CA THR A 79 -1.78 -4.66 2.09
C THR A 79 -1.21 -6.04 1.71
N ILE A 80 -0.62 -6.76 2.67
CA ILE A 80 -0.14 -8.13 2.46
C ILE A 80 -1.31 -9.06 2.14
N ALA A 81 -2.43 -8.97 2.88
CA ALA A 81 -3.61 -9.78 2.60
C ALA A 81 -4.17 -9.53 1.20
N LEU A 82 -4.25 -8.26 0.77
CA LEU A 82 -4.64 -7.87 -0.59
C LEU A 82 -3.70 -8.47 -1.64
N TYR A 83 -2.39 -8.44 -1.41
CA TYR A 83 -1.42 -9.05 -2.32
C TYR A 83 -1.62 -10.57 -2.43
N VAL A 84 -1.80 -11.27 -1.30
CA VAL A 84 -2.05 -12.72 -1.29
C VAL A 84 -3.32 -13.09 -2.06
N ILE A 85 -4.37 -12.28 -1.98
CA ILE A 85 -5.60 -12.49 -2.75
C ILE A 85 -5.32 -12.42 -4.25
N THR A 86 -4.51 -11.47 -4.71
CA THR A 86 -4.14 -11.38 -6.13
C THR A 86 -3.29 -12.55 -6.62
N LEU A 87 -2.59 -13.26 -5.73
CA LEU A 87 -1.87 -14.48 -6.07
C LEU A 87 -2.79 -15.71 -6.12
N TYR A 88 -3.83 -15.73 -5.28
CA TYR A 88 -4.75 -16.87 -5.19
C TYR A 88 -5.84 -16.84 -6.25
N LEU A 89 -6.28 -15.63 -6.64
CA LEU A 89 -7.34 -15.47 -7.63
C LEU A 89 -6.71 -15.50 -9.02
N PRO A 90 -6.95 -16.56 -9.84
CA PRO A 90 -6.41 -16.66 -11.20
C PRO A 90 -7.17 -15.71 -12.13
N LEU A 91 -6.98 -14.41 -11.92
CA LEU A 91 -7.56 -13.37 -12.76
C LEU A 91 -6.81 -13.35 -14.09
N SER A 92 -7.54 -13.37 -15.19
CA SER A 92 -6.98 -13.16 -16.53
C SER A 92 -7.61 -11.95 -17.19
N GLY A 93 -6.78 -11.10 -17.81
CA GLY A 93 -7.25 -9.98 -18.62
C GLY A 93 -7.42 -8.67 -17.83
N THR A 94 -8.54 -7.96 -18.05
CA THR A 94 -8.77 -6.65 -17.43
C THR A 94 -8.94 -6.67 -15.91
N PRO A 95 -9.56 -7.69 -15.26
CA PRO A 95 -9.70 -7.71 -13.81
C PRO A 95 -8.36 -7.88 -13.08
N GLU A 96 -7.42 -8.60 -13.71
CA GLU A 96 -6.07 -8.82 -13.18
C GLU A 96 -5.31 -7.50 -13.04
N LEU A 97 -5.34 -6.67 -14.09
CA LEU A 97 -4.69 -5.35 -14.08
C LEU A 97 -5.27 -4.44 -13.00
N VAL A 98 -6.60 -4.44 -12.84
CA VAL A 98 -7.28 -3.65 -11.80
C VAL A 98 -6.89 -4.14 -10.41
N ALA A 99 -6.88 -5.45 -10.18
CA ALA A 99 -6.51 -6.02 -8.89
C ALA A 99 -5.05 -5.71 -8.53
N GLN A 100 -4.12 -5.88 -9.47
CA GLN A 100 -2.71 -5.52 -9.27
C GLN A 100 -2.52 -4.02 -8.99
N ASN A 101 -3.26 -3.15 -9.68
CA ASN A 101 -3.20 -1.71 -9.45
C ASN A 101 -3.75 -1.32 -8.07
N ILE A 102 -4.80 -1.97 -7.60
CA ILE A 102 -5.31 -1.79 -6.23
C ILE A 102 -4.24 -2.17 -5.20
N VAL A 103 -3.56 -3.31 -5.38
CA VAL A 103 -2.48 -3.72 -4.48
C VAL A 103 -1.33 -2.71 -4.50
N LYS A 104 -0.87 -2.30 -5.69
CA LYS A 104 0.18 -1.28 -5.84
C LYS A 104 -0.21 0.04 -5.17
N ALA A 105 -1.47 0.47 -5.32
CA ALA A 105 -1.99 1.67 -4.67
C ALA A 105 -2.03 1.52 -3.15
N ALA A 106 -2.41 0.35 -2.62
CA ALA A 106 -2.37 0.06 -1.19
C ALA A 106 -0.93 0.09 -0.62
N ILE A 107 0.04 -0.46 -1.36
CA ILE A 107 1.46 -0.39 -1.01
C ILE A 107 1.94 1.07 -1.01
N ALA A 108 1.68 1.82 -2.08
CA ALA A 108 2.03 3.24 -2.16
C ALA A 108 1.41 4.03 -1.01
N PHE A 109 0.12 3.85 -0.75
CA PHE A 109 -0.58 4.47 0.37
C PHE A 109 0.08 4.15 1.71
N THR A 110 0.51 2.91 1.94
CA THR A 110 1.19 2.50 3.17
C THR A 110 2.54 3.22 3.33
N ILE A 111 3.33 3.32 2.26
CA ILE A 111 4.62 4.01 2.26
C ILE A 111 4.44 5.50 2.54
N PHE A 112 3.55 6.17 1.80
CA PHE A 112 3.30 7.60 1.97
C PHE A 112 2.68 7.92 3.33
N SER A 113 1.79 7.06 3.84
CA SER A 113 1.26 7.18 5.19
C SER A 113 2.38 7.08 6.24
N THR A 114 3.29 6.12 6.11
CA THR A 114 4.45 5.98 7.01
C THR A 114 5.29 7.24 7.00
N LEU A 115 5.70 7.70 5.82
CA LEU A 115 6.52 8.89 5.65
C LEU A 115 5.85 10.16 6.22
N SER A 116 4.55 10.33 5.95
CA SER A 116 3.75 11.46 6.42
C SER A 116 3.60 11.51 7.94
N ASN A 117 3.47 10.34 8.58
CA ASN A 117 3.40 10.23 10.04
C ASN A 117 4.77 10.46 10.69
N SER A 118 5.87 9.98 10.08
CA SER A 118 7.24 10.20 10.59
C SER A 118 7.68 11.67 10.60
N VAL A 119 7.06 12.54 9.79
CA VAL A 119 7.33 13.99 9.82
C VAL A 119 7.14 14.58 11.22
N GLN A 120 6.07 14.20 11.93
CA GLN A 120 5.73 14.73 13.25
C GLN A 120 6.85 14.57 14.29
N PRO A 121 7.27 13.34 14.60
CA PRO A 121 8.30 13.15 15.61
C PRO A 121 9.65 13.75 15.20
N ILE A 122 10.00 13.71 13.91
CA ILE A 122 11.26 14.31 13.41
C ILE A 122 11.28 15.81 13.74
N PHE A 123 10.23 16.55 13.39
CA PHE A 123 10.18 17.99 13.68
C PHE A 123 10.01 18.30 15.17
N GLY A 124 9.35 17.41 15.93
CA GLY A 124 9.29 17.49 17.39
C GLY A 124 10.67 17.45 18.04
N MET A 125 11.54 16.54 17.61
CA MET A 125 12.93 16.43 18.10
C MET A 125 13.75 17.70 17.78
N PHE A 126 13.60 18.31 16.60
CA PHE A 126 14.29 19.56 16.26
C PHE A 126 13.82 20.77 17.08
N SER A 127 12.56 20.79 17.52
CA SER A 127 12.03 21.84 18.40
C SER A 127 12.66 21.79 19.80
N ALA A 128 12.98 20.60 20.29
CA ALA A 128 13.57 20.40 21.61
C ALA A 128 15.01 20.93 21.70
N THR A 129 15.76 20.90 20.59
CA THR A 129 17.19 21.30 20.54
C THR A 129 17.39 22.80 20.27
N SER A 130 16.37 23.65 20.44
CA SER A 130 16.41 25.12 20.25
C SER A 130 16.75 25.62 18.83
N LEU A 131 16.85 24.74 17.84
CA LEU A 131 17.19 25.10 16.45
C LEU A 131 16.03 25.78 15.69
N LEU A 132 14.78 25.60 16.15
CA LEU A 132 13.57 26.16 15.54
C LEU A 132 12.58 26.61 16.64
N THR A 133 11.95 27.78 16.47
CA THR A 133 10.86 28.23 17.35
C THR A 133 9.62 27.35 17.16
N ALA A 134 8.89 27.08 18.24
CA ALA A 134 7.71 26.20 18.24
C ALA A 134 6.63 26.57 17.21
N SER A 135 6.54 27.85 16.82
CA SER A 135 5.61 28.27 15.75
C SER A 135 6.07 27.83 14.36
N MET A 136 7.39 27.89 14.07
CA MET A 136 7.94 27.53 12.77
C MET A 136 7.89 26.02 12.55
N THR A 137 8.13 25.22 13.59
CA THR A 137 8.05 23.75 13.52
C THR A 137 6.65 23.28 13.20
N MET A 138 5.62 23.86 13.83
CA MET A 138 4.22 23.55 13.54
C MET A 138 3.86 23.82 12.06
N TRP A 139 4.28 24.97 11.51
CA TRP A 139 4.01 25.30 10.11
C TRP A 139 4.79 24.38 9.15
N LEU A 140 6.05 24.09 9.46
CA LEU A 140 6.91 23.25 8.63
C LEU A 140 6.46 21.79 8.62
N GLU A 141 6.07 21.25 9.77
CA GLU A 141 5.47 19.92 9.90
C GLU A 141 4.22 19.81 9.02
N ARG A 142 3.30 20.78 9.12
CA ARG A 142 2.07 20.79 8.32
C ARG A 142 2.36 20.90 6.83
N ALA A 143 3.30 21.77 6.44
CA ALA A 143 3.70 21.92 5.04
C ALA A 143 4.31 20.63 4.47
N ALA A 144 5.25 20.01 5.20
CA ALA A 144 5.88 18.75 4.79
C ALA A 144 4.84 17.62 4.67
N ARG A 145 3.93 17.51 5.64
CA ARG A 145 2.83 16.54 5.62
C ARG A 145 1.95 16.70 4.38
N VAL A 146 1.55 17.93 4.05
CA VAL A 146 0.74 18.22 2.86
C VAL A 146 1.48 17.88 1.58
N LEU A 147 2.76 18.24 1.47
CA LEU A 147 3.58 17.90 0.29
C LEU A 147 3.65 16.39 0.06
N ILE A 148 3.88 15.60 1.11
CA ILE A 148 3.92 14.13 1.02
C ILE A 148 2.59 13.58 0.53
N TRP A 149 1.46 14.10 1.03
CA TRP A 149 0.13 13.67 0.57
C TRP A 149 -0.16 14.05 -0.88
N VAL A 150 0.23 15.25 -1.32
CA VAL A 150 0.08 15.68 -2.72
C VAL A 150 0.83 14.74 -3.66
N ILE A 151 2.09 14.41 -3.32
CA ILE A 151 2.90 13.47 -4.10
C ILE A 151 2.30 12.07 -4.03
N GLY A 152 1.86 11.62 -2.86
CA GLY A 152 1.28 10.29 -2.66
C GLY A 152 0.02 10.06 -3.46
N ILE A 153 -0.89 11.03 -3.48
CA ILE A 153 -2.10 11.00 -4.33
C ILE A 153 -1.69 10.99 -5.80
N GLY A 154 -0.67 11.76 -6.18
CA GLY A 154 -0.10 11.73 -7.52
C GLY A 154 0.40 10.33 -7.93
N VAL A 155 1.15 9.65 -7.08
CA VAL A 155 1.61 8.29 -7.38
C VAL A 155 0.45 7.30 -7.47
N ILE A 156 -0.53 7.40 -6.57
CA ILE A 156 -1.69 6.50 -6.57
C ILE A 156 -2.49 6.64 -7.87
N LEU A 157 -2.77 7.88 -8.30
CA LEU A 157 -3.50 8.14 -9.53
C LEU A 157 -2.70 7.71 -10.80
N ASP A 158 -1.37 7.81 -10.78
CA ASP A 158 -0.48 7.32 -11.85
C ASP A 158 -0.54 5.79 -11.97
N ILE A 159 -0.63 5.07 -10.84
CA ILE A 159 -0.84 3.61 -10.81
C ILE A 159 -2.13 3.20 -11.51
N PHE A 160 -3.20 4.00 -11.41
CA PHE A 160 -4.46 3.73 -12.10
C PHE A 160 -4.42 4.07 -13.60
N GLY A 161 -3.29 4.55 -14.13
CA GLY A 161 -3.14 4.93 -15.53
C GLY A 161 -3.82 6.26 -15.86
N ILE A 162 -4.28 7.01 -14.85
CA ILE A 162 -4.70 8.40 -15.03
C ILE A 162 -3.41 9.20 -15.19
N GLN A 163 -3.13 9.65 -16.41
CA GLN A 163 -1.96 10.48 -16.67
C GLN A 163 -2.13 11.83 -15.95
N ILE A 164 -1.44 12.01 -14.83
CA ILE A 164 -1.47 13.26 -14.05
C ILE A 164 -0.50 14.31 -14.63
N GLY A 165 0.18 13.98 -15.74
CA GLY A 165 0.77 14.98 -16.61
C GLY A 165 1.61 14.39 -17.76
N PRO A 166 2.09 15.25 -18.68
CA PRO A 166 3.03 14.91 -19.76
C PRO A 166 4.40 14.35 -19.30
N LEU A 167 4.68 14.33 -17.99
CA LEU A 167 5.99 14.01 -17.41
C LEU A 167 6.28 12.50 -17.37
N SER A 168 5.29 11.65 -17.07
CA SER A 168 5.45 10.18 -17.07
C SER A 168 5.71 9.65 -18.49
N CYS A 169 5.06 10.23 -19.50
CA CYS A 169 5.35 9.96 -20.92
C CYS A 169 6.76 10.39 -21.33
N ARG A 170 7.28 11.52 -20.80
CA ARG A 170 8.62 12.02 -21.16
C ARG A 170 9.76 11.12 -20.66
N ILE A 171 9.66 10.58 -19.45
CA ILE A 171 10.66 9.65 -18.90
C ILE A 171 10.59 8.28 -19.61
N ARG A 172 9.38 7.80 -19.93
CA ARG A 172 9.21 6.59 -20.76
C ARG A 172 9.76 6.78 -22.17
N PHE A 173 9.58 7.95 -22.78
CA PHE A 173 10.11 8.27 -24.11
C PHE A 173 11.65 8.36 -24.12
N ILE A 174 12.26 8.95 -23.09
CA ILE A 174 13.72 9.00 -22.95
C ILE A 174 14.32 7.59 -22.81
N PHE A 175 13.67 6.70 -22.04
CA PHE A 175 14.13 5.31 -21.93
C PHE A 175 13.81 4.45 -23.15
N SER A 176 12.69 4.69 -23.83
CA SER A 176 12.28 3.95 -25.05
C SER A 176 13.02 4.41 -26.31
N GLY A 177 13.66 5.58 -26.30
CA GLY A 177 14.48 6.09 -27.40
C GLY A 177 15.93 5.61 -27.41
N SER A 178 16.35 4.80 -26.42
CA SER A 178 17.75 4.36 -26.28
C SER A 178 18.06 2.97 -26.83
N SER A 179 17.07 2.20 -27.32
CA SER A 179 17.25 0.84 -27.82
C SER A 179 17.19 0.67 -29.34
N SER A 180 17.33 1.75 -30.13
CA SER A 180 17.30 1.69 -31.60
C SER A 180 18.64 1.98 -32.30
N TRP A 181 19.77 1.73 -31.63
CA TRP A 181 21.10 1.84 -32.24
C TRP A 181 21.88 0.53 -32.08
N SER A 182 21.62 -0.43 -32.95
CA SER A 182 22.60 -1.39 -33.48
C SER A 182 21.87 -2.42 -34.34
N THR A 183 21.76 -2.13 -35.64
CA THR A 183 22.15 -3.06 -36.72
C THR A 183 21.84 -2.42 -38.07
N GLY A 184 22.91 -2.03 -38.76
CA GLY A 184 22.95 -1.81 -40.20
C GLY A 184 24.38 -1.47 -40.60
N PRO A 185 24.80 -1.72 -41.85
CA PRO A 185 24.70 -2.95 -42.62
C PRO A 185 26.12 -3.54 -42.83
N ILE A 186 26.27 -4.87 -42.78
CA ILE A 186 27.35 -5.62 -43.44
C ILE A 186 26.79 -6.96 -43.89
#